data_AF-A0A932HNW4-F1
#
_entry.id   AF-A0A932HNW4-F1
#
_cell.length_a   1.000
_cell.length_b   1.000
_cell.length_c   1.000
_cell.angle_alpha   90.00
_cell.angle_beta   90.00
_cell.angle_gamma   90.00
#
_symmetry.space_group_name_H-M   'P 1'
#
loop_
_entity.id
_entity.type
_entity.pdbx_description
1 polymer ?
#
loop_
_entity_poly.entity_id
_entity_poly.type
_entity_poly.pdbx_seq_one_letter_code
_entity_poly.pdbx_strand_id
1 'polypeptide(L)' 'MTYRVLITKTLDVPKNLYHEVAKTEEDAKKLAQAKLLELEGDVAIVSTVSHGETRVLHRFETVRTP' A
#
# COMPACT_ATOMS: atom_id res chain seq x y z
N MET A 1 -7.28 -16.35 -1.33
CA MET A 1 -7.37 -14.93 -0.95
C MET A 1 -5.97 -14.36 -0.96
N THR A 2 -5.71 -13.25 -1.63
CA THR A 2 -4.38 -12.63 -1.72
C THR A 2 -4.43 -11.18 -1.26
N TYR A 3 -3.35 -10.70 -0.65
CA TYR A 3 -3.25 -9.32 -0.18
C TYR A 3 -2.32 -8.56 -1.12
N ARG A 4 -2.76 -7.44 -1.67
CA ARG A 4 -1.97 -6.56 -2.53
C ARG A 4 -1.59 -5.32 -1.75
N VAL A 5 -0.31 -4.97 -1.80
CA VAL A 5 0.23 -3.72 -1.27
C VAL A 5 0.55 -2.82 -2.45
N LEU A 6 0.06 -1.58 -2.42
CA LEU A 6 0.35 -0.55 -3.41
C LEU A 6 0.87 0.68 -2.69
N ILE A 7 2.02 1.20 -3.11
CA ILE A 7 2.57 2.47 -2.62
C ILE A 7 2.50 3.50 -3.74
N THR A 8 1.92 4.65 -3.45
CA THR A 8 1.75 5.75 -4.40
C THR A 8 2.39 7.01 -3.83
N LYS A 9 3.05 7.77 -4.71
CA LYS A 9 3.55 9.11 -4.43
C LYS A 9 2.74 10.12 -5.22
N THR A 10 2.23 11.11 -4.52
CA THR A 10 1.44 12.21 -5.04
C THR A 10 2.43 13.28 -5.54
N LEU A 11 2.67 13.24 -6.84
CA LEU A 11 3.37 14.28 -7.60
C LEU A 11 2.34 14.99 -8.50
N ASP A 12 2.79 15.91 -9.37
CA ASP A 12 1.93 16.48 -10.42
C ASP A 12 1.24 15.40 -11.27
N VAL A 13 1.91 14.26 -11.45
CA VAL A 13 1.30 13.02 -11.96
C VAL A 13 1.49 11.92 -10.92
N PRO A 14 0.41 11.35 -10.34
CA PRO A 14 0.52 10.28 -9.37
C PRO A 14 1.30 9.09 -9.93
N LYS A 15 2.28 8.61 -9.16
CA LYS A 15 3.12 7.47 -9.56
C LYS A 15 3.02 6.35 -8.55
N ASN A 16 2.77 5.15 -9.04
CA ASN A 16 2.89 3.93 -8.24
C ASN A 16 4.38 3.60 -8.11
N LEU A 17 4.88 3.60 -6.88
CA LEU A 17 6.27 3.32 -6.56
C LEU A 17 6.51 1.83 -6.34
N TYR A 18 5.50 1.12 -5.84
CA TYR A 18 5.67 -0.27 -5.44
C TYR A 18 4.36 -1.03 -5.48
N HIS A 19 4.43 -2.29 -5.90
CA HIS A 19 3.33 -3.22 -5.90
C HIS A 19 3.85 -4.62 -5.57
N GLU A 20 3.31 -5.22 -4.50
CA GLU A 20 3.63 -6.61 -4.12
C GLU A 20 2.40 -7.35 -3.61
N VAL A 21 2.45 -8.69 -3.71
CA VAL A 21 1.41 -9.58 -3.20
C VAL A 21 1.93 -10.33 -1.98
N ALA A 22 1.26 -10.17 -0.84
CA ALA A 22 1.53 -10.86 0.40
C ALA A 22 0.54 -12.02 0.64
N LYS A 23 1.00 -13.03 1.39
CA LYS A 23 0.23 -14.24 1.73
C LYS A 23 -0.70 -14.04 2.92
N THR A 24 -0.37 -13.11 3.83
CA THR A 24 -1.16 -12.80 5.03
C THR A 24 -1.44 -11.31 5.12
N GLU A 25 -2.48 -10.93 5.87
CA GLU A 25 -2.82 -9.53 6.11
C GLU A 25 -1.74 -8.82 6.93
N GLU A 26 -1.24 -9.48 7.97
CA GLU A 26 -0.25 -8.91 8.88
C GLU A 26 1.06 -8.59 8.15
N ASP A 27 1.52 -9.51 7.28
CA ASP A 27 2.70 -9.27 6.44
C ASP A 27 2.45 -8.11 5.46
N ALA A 28 1.27 -8.05 4.86
CA ALA A 28 0.90 -6.96 3.95
C ALA A 28 0.93 -5.60 4.65
N LYS A 29 0.47 -5.52 5.90
CA LYS A 29 0.49 -4.28 6.70
C LYS A 29 1.92 -3.88 7.06
N LYS A 30 2.74 -4.83 7.55
CA LYS A 30 4.15 -4.56 7.87
C LYS A 30 4.92 -4.09 6.63
N LEU A 31 4.71 -4.76 5.50
CA LEU A 31 5.32 -4.40 4.23
C LEU A 31 4.86 -3.02 3.76
N ALA A 32 3.56 -2.72 3.83
CA ALA A 32 3.00 -1.42 3.47
C ALA A 32 3.62 -0.29 4.29
N GLN A 33 3.72 -0.46 5.62
CA GLN A 33 4.31 0.55 6.51
C GLN A 33 5.81 0.73 6.26
N ALA A 34 6.56 -0.37 6.12
CA ALA A 34 8.00 -0.31 5.87
C ALA A 34 8.32 0.36 4.52
N LYS A 35 7.63 -0.06 3.45
CA LYS A 35 7.84 0.48 2.10
C LYS A 35 7.31 1.90 1.91
N LEU A 36 6.28 2.30 2.66
CA LEU A 36 5.81 3.68 2.66
C LEU A 36 6.93 4.65 3.10
N LEU A 37 7.67 4.28 4.15
CA LEU A 37 8.79 5.06 4.67
C LEU A 37 10.04 4.94 3.78
N GLU A 38 10.42 3.73 3.40
CA GLU A 38 11.62 3.46 2.59
C GLU A 38 11.58 4.17 1.23
N LEU A 39 10.41 4.21 0.60
CA LEU A 39 10.22 4.79 -0.73
C LEU A 39 9.75 6.25 -0.68
N GLU A 40 9.64 6.83 0.52
CA GLU A 40 9.08 8.15 0.76
C GLU A 40 7.75 8.35 0.01
N GLY A 41 6.89 7.32 0.08
CA GLY A 41 5.55 7.35 -0.49
C GLY A 41 4.62 8.25 0.33
N ASP A 42 3.53 8.69 -0.28
CA ASP A 42 2.54 9.50 0.40
C ASP A 42 1.38 8.63 0.91
N VAL A 43 1.01 7.58 0.16
CA VAL A 43 -0.07 6.66 0.51
C VAL A 43 0.34 5.22 0.27
N ALA A 44 0.03 4.36 1.23
CA ALA A 44 0.10 2.90 1.09
C ALA A 44 -1.29 2.28 1.23
N ILE A 45 -1.68 1.44 0.29
CA ILE A 45 -2.98 0.77 0.27
C ILE A 45 -2.76 -0.74 0.35
N VAL A 46 -3.40 -1.37 1.33
CA VAL A 46 -3.50 -2.83 1.43
C VAL A 46 -4.90 -3.24 0.98
N SER A 47 -4.97 -4.01 -0.09
CA SER A 47 -6.23 -4.52 -0.63
C SER A 47 -6.24 -6.04 -0.60
N THR A 48 -7.42 -6.63 -0.47
CA THR A 48 -7.62 -8.08 -0.68
C THR A 48 -8.20 -8.32 -2.05
N VAL A 49 -7.76 -9.39 -2.69
CA VAL A 49 -8.36 -9.90 -3.92
C VAL A 49 -8.92 -11.29 -3.66
N SER A 50 -10.23 -11.43 -3.89
CA SER A 50 -10.96 -12.68 -3.72
C SER A 50 -12.04 -12.75 -4.79
N HIS A 51 -12.11 -13.85 -5.54
CA HIS A 51 -13.13 -14.08 -6.58
C HIS A 51 -13.29 -12.93 -7.61
N GLY A 52 -12.20 -12.24 -7.96
CA GLY A 52 -12.23 -11.12 -8.90
C GLY A 52 -12.65 -9.78 -8.28
N GLU A 53 -13.12 -9.77 -7.03
CA GLU A 53 -13.38 -8.54 -6.28
C GLU A 53 -12.11 -8.06 -5.59
N THR A 54 -11.89 -6.74 -5.62
CA THR A 54 -10.82 -6.08 -4.86
C THR A 54 -11.45 -5.22 -3.76
N ARG A 55 -11.06 -5.44 -2.51
CA ARG A 55 -11.52 -4.63 -1.36
C ARG A 55 -10.33 -4.03 -0.64
N VAL A 56 -10.36 -2.72 -0.41
CA VAL A 56 -9.35 -2.03 0.41
C VAL A 56 -9.60 -2.41 1.87
N LEU A 57 -8.56 -2.91 2.55
CA LEU A 57 -8.59 -3.22 3.98
C LEU A 57 -7.97 -2.10 4.81
N HIS A 58 -6.79 -1.64 4.41
CA HIS A 58 -6.03 -0.63 5.14
C HIS A 58 -5.51 0.44 4.19
N ARG A 59 -5.49 1.68 4.68
CA ARG A 59 -4.83 2.81 4.03
C ARG A 59 -3.93 3.47 5.08
N PHE A 60 -2.66 3.65 4.74
CA PHE A 60 -1.70 4.40 5.53
C PHE A 60 -1.27 5.63 4.75
N GLU A 61 -1.11 6.74 5.45
CA GLU A 61 -0.70 8.01 4.84
C GLU A 61 0.49 8.56 5.60
N THR A 62 1.46 9.09 4.87
CA THR A 62 2.61 9.74 5.47
C THR A 62 2.18 11.10 6.01
N VAL A 63 2.13 11.24 7.34
CA VAL A 63 1.88 12.52 7.98
C VAL A 63 3.18 13.31 7.96
N ARG A 64 3.29 14.27 7.04
CA ARG A 64 4.34 15.29 7.10
C ARG A 64 3.83 16.39 8.02
N THR A 65 4.30 16.42 9.27
CA THR A 65 4.12 17.59 10.14
C THR A 65 4.84 18.79 9.51
N PRO A 66 4.18 19.96 9.43
CA PRO A 66 4.74 21.17 8.80
C PRO A 66 5.95 21.73 9.54
#